data_AF-A0A8D2AK94-F1
#
_entry.id   AF-A0A8D2AK94-F1
#
_cell.length_a   1.000
_cell.length_b   1.000
_cell.length_c   1.000
_cell.angle_alpha   90.00
_cell.angle_beta   90.00
_cell.angle_gamma   90.00
#
_symmetry.space_group_name_H-M   'P 1'
#
loop_
_entity.id
_entity.type
_entity.pdbx_description
1 polymer ?
#
loop_
_entity_poly.entity_id
_entity_poly.type
_entity_poly.pdbx_seq_one_letter_code
_entity_poly.pdbx_strand_id
1 'polypeptide(L)'
;MIISIDAEKAFDKIQHPFLLKTLEKIGVVGSFLNIVKAIYAKPMANIILNGEKLKAFPLKTGTRQGCPLSPHLFNIVLETLGLARKIRQEKEIGQLDWKLRHKIISNCR
;
A
#
# COMPACT_ATOMS: atom_id res chain seq x y z
N MET A 1 8.25 10.64 21.79
CA MET A 1 8.06 11.46 20.58
C MET A 1 7.32 10.59 19.56
N ILE A 2 6.19 11.06 19.02
CA ILE A 2 5.42 10.31 18.01
C ILE A 2 5.68 10.98 16.66
N ILE A 3 6.17 10.23 15.69
CA ILE A 3 6.38 10.70 14.32
C ILE A 3 5.24 10.13 13.47
N SER A 4 4.49 11.01 12.80
CA SER A 4 3.46 10.61 11.82
C SER A 4 4.02 10.80 10.41
N ILE A 5 3.82 9.81 9.54
CA ILE A 5 4.25 9.84 8.14
C ILE A 5 3.02 9.61 7.26
N ASP A 6 2.72 10.56 6.40
CA ASP A 6 1.65 10.44 5.39
C ASP A 6 2.25 10.26 3.99
N ALA A 7 1.58 9.46 3.16
CA ALA A 7 1.99 9.18 1.79
C ALA A 7 1.00 9.82 0.81
N GLU A 8 1.36 10.98 0.29
CA GLU A 8 0.50 11.75 -0.61
C GLU A 8 0.21 10.98 -1.91
N LYS A 9 -1.07 10.65 -2.14
CA LYS A 9 -1.55 9.90 -3.31
C LYS A 9 -0.81 8.58 -3.53
N ALA A 10 -0.58 7.84 -2.44
CA ALA A 10 0.27 6.66 -2.43
C ALA A 10 -0.10 5.61 -3.49
N PHE A 11 -1.40 5.40 -3.73
CA PHE A 11 -1.89 4.45 -4.73
C PHE A 11 -1.64 4.89 -6.17
N ASP A 12 -1.57 6.19 -6.47
CA ASP A 12 -1.44 6.72 -7.84
C ASP A 12 0.03 6.79 -8.29
N LYS A 13 0.95 6.82 -7.32
CA LYS A 13 2.40 7.01 -7.56
C LYS A 13 3.20 5.71 -7.69
N ILE A 14 2.59 4.54 -7.45
CA ILE A 14 3.31 3.25 -7.56
C ILE A 14 3.72 2.99 -9.02
N GLN A 15 5.01 2.79 -9.27
CA GLN A 15 5.48 2.34 -10.58
C GLN A 15 5.22 0.84 -10.76
N HIS A 16 4.59 0.44 -11.88
CA HIS A 16 4.27 -0.97 -12.14
C HIS A 16 5.51 -1.88 -12.21
N PRO A 17 6.64 -1.47 -12.83
CA PRO A 17 7.86 -2.28 -12.81
C PRO A 17 8.38 -2.52 -11.39
N PHE A 18 8.25 -1.53 -10.51
CA PHE A 18 8.68 -1.65 -9.11
C PHE A 18 7.80 -2.63 -8.32
N LEU A 19 6.47 -2.56 -8.52
CA LEU A 19 5.52 -3.50 -7.93
C LEU A 19 5.83 -4.94 -8.36
N LEU A 20 6.01 -5.18 -9.66
CA LEU A 20 6.27 -6.52 -10.20
C LEU A 20 7.62 -7.09 -9.71
N LYS A 21 8.68 -6.28 -9.73
CA LYS A 21 9.99 -6.67 -9.18
C LYS A 21 9.92 -6.97 -7.67
N THR A 22 9.08 -6.24 -6.94
CA THR A 22 8.87 -6.48 -5.51
C THR A 22 8.25 -7.85 -5.28
N LEU A 23 7.20 -8.19 -6.03
CA LEU A 23 6.56 -9.49 -5.97
C LEU A 23 7.54 -10.64 -6.29
N GLU A 24 8.34 -10.49 -7.35
CA GLU A 24 9.39 -11.46 -7.69
C GLU A 24 10.42 -11.61 -6.55
N LYS A 25 10.84 -10.50 -5.93
CA LYS A 25 11.82 -10.50 -4.85
C LYS A 25 11.32 -11.16 -3.56
N ILE A 26 10.03 -11.05 -3.25
CA ILE A 26 9.44 -11.72 -2.08
C ILE A 26 9.09 -13.19 -2.34
N GLY A 27 9.38 -13.72 -3.53
CA GLY A 27 9.18 -15.12 -3.88
C GLY A 27 7.79 -15.44 -4.44
N VAL A 28 7.01 -14.44 -4.85
CA VAL A 28 5.74 -14.68 -5.55
C VAL A 28 6.03 -15.14 -6.97
N VAL A 29 5.69 -16.39 -7.28
CA VAL A 29 5.97 -17.04 -8.57
C VAL A 29 4.71 -17.65 -9.18
N GLY A 30 4.81 -18.06 -10.45
CA GLY A 30 3.76 -18.83 -11.13
C GLY A 30 2.55 -18.00 -11.56
N SER A 31 1.37 -18.65 -11.56
CA SER A 31 0.14 -18.12 -12.14
C SER A 31 -0.30 -16.79 -11.52
N PHE A 32 -0.09 -16.60 -10.21
CA PHE A 32 -0.47 -15.35 -9.54
C PHE A 32 0.34 -14.16 -10.06
N LEU A 33 1.67 -14.30 -10.18
CA LEU A 33 2.52 -13.25 -10.75
C LEU A 33 2.10 -12.93 -12.19
N ASN A 34 1.75 -13.94 -12.99
CA ASN A 34 1.29 -13.76 -14.37
C ASN A 34 -0.05 -13.01 -14.43
N ILE A 35 -0.99 -13.30 -13.53
CA ILE A 35 -2.26 -12.57 -13.42
C ILE A 35 -2.00 -11.10 -13.08
N VAL A 36 -1.13 -10.82 -12.10
CA VAL A 36 -0.77 -9.45 -11.74
C VAL A 36 -0.09 -8.75 -12.93
N LYS A 37 0.87 -9.41 -13.60
CA LYS A 37 1.50 -8.88 -14.83
C LYS A 37 0.46 -8.53 -15.89
N ALA A 38 -0.53 -9.39 -16.13
CA ALA A 38 -1.59 -9.15 -17.10
C ALA A 38 -2.47 -7.94 -16.74
N ILE A 39 -2.81 -7.76 -15.45
CA ILE A 39 -3.60 -6.62 -14.97
C ILE A 39 -2.85 -5.29 -15.19
N TYR A 40 -1.53 -5.30 -15.01
CA TYR A 40 -0.68 -4.09 -15.06
C TYR A 40 0.12 -3.93 -16.36
N ALA A 41 -0.05 -4.79 -17.37
CA ALA A 41 0.71 -4.71 -18.62
C ALA A 41 0.32 -3.49 -19.48
N LYS A 42 -0.98 -3.22 -19.60
CA LYS A 42 -1.54 -2.08 -20.36
C LYS A 42 -2.78 -1.54 -19.66
N PRO A 43 -2.65 -0.96 -18.46
CA PRO A 43 -3.80 -0.43 -17.75
C PRO A 43 -4.35 0.77 -18.50
N MET A 44 -5.65 0.74 -18.78
CA MET A 44 -6.39 1.83 -19.42
C MET A 44 -7.37 2.42 -18.39
N ALA A 45 -7.48 3.74 -18.36
CA ALA A 45 -8.50 4.45 -17.60
C ALA A 45 -9.44 5.17 -18.56
N ASN A 46 -10.70 5.31 -18.16
CA ASN A 46 -11.67 6.19 -18.80
C ASN A 46 -12.27 7.10 -17.73
N ILE A 47 -12.67 8.29 -18.15
CA ILE A 47 -13.40 9.24 -17.31
C ILE A 47 -14.87 9.10 -17.64
N ILE A 48 -15.72 9.02 -16.62
CA ILE A 48 -17.17 9.10 -16.77
C ILE A 48 -17.58 10.50 -16.30
N LEU A 49 -18.13 11.30 -17.22
CA LEU A 49 -18.61 12.65 -16.93
C LEU A 49 -20.10 12.71 -17.30
N ASN A 50 -20.96 13.06 -16.35
CA ASN A 50 -22.41 13.15 -16.56
C ASN A 50 -23.05 11.87 -17.17
N GLY A 51 -22.51 10.69 -16.84
CA GLY A 51 -22.95 9.40 -17.38
C GLY A 51 -22.32 9.01 -18.72
N GLU A 52 -21.60 9.92 -19.38
CA GLU A 52 -20.91 9.65 -20.64
C GLU A 52 -19.47 9.18 -20.41
N LYS A 53 -19.09 8.09 -21.10
CA LYS A 53 -17.72 7.56 -21.08
C LYS A 53 -16.86 8.30 -22.10
N LEU A 54 -15.84 8.99 -21.60
CA LEU A 54 -14.81 9.61 -22.44
C LEU A 54 -13.82 8.56 -22.97
N LYS A 55 -13.02 8.97 -23.96
CA LYS A 55 -11.99 8.14 -24.57
C LYS A 55 -11.00 7.61 -23.53
N ALA A 56 -10.74 6.31 -23.58
CA ALA A 56 -9.79 5.68 -22.69
C ALA A 56 -8.35 6.12 -22.99
N PHE A 57 -7.54 6.29 -21.94
CA PHE A 57 -6.13 6.65 -22.01
C PHE A 57 -5.27 5.68 -21.18
N PRO A 58 -4.00 5.48 -21.56
CA PRO A 58 -3.11 4.57 -20.83
C PRO A 58 -2.68 5.17 -19.49
N LEU A 59 -2.64 4.33 -18.44
CA LEU A 59 -2.05 4.67 -17.15
C LEU A 59 -0.59 4.21 -17.11
N LYS A 60 0.32 5.11 -16.71
CA LYS A 60 1.75 4.81 -16.57
C LYS A 60 2.16 4.41 -15.16
N THR A 61 1.38 4.86 -14.17
CA THR A 61 1.63 4.64 -12.75
C THR A 61 0.32 4.40 -12.03
N GLY A 62 0.45 3.90 -10.81
CA GLY A 62 -0.63 3.76 -9.88
C GLY A 62 -1.39 2.45 -9.99
N THR A 63 -2.16 2.17 -8.95
CA THR A 63 -3.04 1.01 -8.87
C THR A 63 -4.45 1.39 -9.32
N ARG A 64 -5.23 0.41 -9.77
CA ARG A 64 -6.61 0.67 -10.14
C ARG A 64 -7.40 1.04 -8.89
N GLN A 65 -7.91 2.26 -8.82
CA GLN A 65 -8.82 2.68 -7.76
C GLN A 65 -10.07 1.80 -7.78
N GLY A 66 -10.55 1.41 -6.59
CA GLY A 66 -11.69 0.48 -6.45
C GLY A 66 -11.38 -0.99 -6.72
N CYS A 67 -10.14 -1.35 -7.09
CA CYS A 67 -9.76 -2.76 -7.21
C CYS A 67 -9.47 -3.35 -5.82
N PRO A 68 -10.11 -4.47 -5.43
CA PRO A 68 -9.88 -5.14 -4.14
C PRO A 68 -8.44 -5.61 -3.92
N LEU A 69 -7.68 -5.81 -5.00
CA LEU A 69 -6.29 -6.25 -4.96
C LEU A 69 -5.31 -5.11 -4.65
N SER A 70 -5.67 -3.86 -4.98
CA SER A 70 -4.80 -2.69 -4.84
C SER A 70 -4.31 -2.45 -3.40
N PRO A 71 -5.14 -2.52 -2.34
CA PRO A 71 -4.68 -2.36 -0.96
C PRO A 71 -3.64 -3.42 -0.54
N HIS A 72 -3.84 -4.66 -0.97
CA HIS A 72 -2.93 -5.77 -0.63
C HIS A 72 -1.57 -5.60 -1.31
N LEU A 73 -1.57 -5.25 -2.59
CA LEU A 73 -0.35 -4.96 -3.35
C LEU A 73 0.41 -3.76 -2.77
N PHE A 74 -0.30 -2.73 -2.30
CA PHE A 74 0.30 -1.58 -1.64
C PHE A 74 0.97 -1.94 -0.31
N ASN A 75 0.31 -2.74 0.53
CA ASN A 75 0.88 -3.20 1.81
C ASN A 75 2.17 -3.99 1.61
N ILE A 76 2.22 -4.87 0.61
CA ILE A 76 3.43 -5.64 0.25
C ILE A 76 4.59 -4.71 -0.16
N VAL A 77 4.28 -3.69 -0.95
CA VAL A 77 5.27 -2.69 -1.36
C VAL A 77 5.79 -1.90 -0.16
N LEU A 78 4.91 -1.46 0.75
CA LEU A 78 5.29 -0.75 1.97
C LEU A 78 6.18 -1.60 2.90
N GLU A 79 5.89 -2.89 3.02
CA GLU A 79 6.72 -3.82 3.80
C GLU A 79 8.12 -3.96 3.20
N THR A 80 8.22 -4.01 1.88
CA THR A 80 9.50 -4.08 1.15
C THR A 80 10.32 -2.79 1.28
N LEU A 81 9.66 -1.63 1.33
CA LEU A 81 10.31 -0.33 1.56
C LEU A 81 10.91 -0.19 2.98
N GLY A 82 10.70 -1.17 3.87
CA GLY A 82 11.30 -1.19 5.21
C GLY A 82 10.65 -0.22 6.20
N LEU A 83 9.66 0.56 5.76
CA LEU A 83 8.82 1.41 6.62
C LEU A 83 8.10 0.56 7.67
N ALA A 84 7.55 -0.59 7.27
CA ALA A 84 6.87 -1.49 8.21
C ALA A 84 7.83 -2.10 9.26
N ARG A 85 9.10 -2.36 8.89
CA ARG A 85 10.11 -2.86 9.84
C ARG A 85 10.50 -1.81 10.87
N LYS A 86 10.72 -0.56 10.44
CA LYS A 86 10.97 0.57 11.36
C LYS A 86 9.80 0.80 12.31
N ILE A 87 8.57 0.80 11.79
CA ILE A 87 7.35 0.95 12.60
C ILE A 87 7.16 -0.22 13.59
N ARG A 88 7.48 -1.47 13.20
CA ARG A 88 7.42 -2.63 14.12
C ARG A 88 8.45 -2.53 15.25
N GLN A 89 9.68 -2.10 14.95
CA GLN A 89 10.70 -1.88 15.99
C GLN A 89 10.32 -0.75 16.95
N GLU A 90 9.64 0.29 16.47
CA GLU A 90 9.08 1.33 17.36
C GLU A 90 7.87 0.84 18.18
N LYS A 91 7.06 -0.10 17.65
CA LYS A 91 5.90 -0.66 18.36
C LYS A 91 6.28 -1.50 19.59
N GLU A 92 7.42 -2.19 19.59
CA GLU A 92 7.91 -2.90 20.78
C GLU A 92 8.23 -1.93 21.93
N ILE A 93 8.70 -0.73 21.60
CA ILE A 93 8.97 0.35 22.56
C ILE A 93 7.65 0.99 23.02
N GLY A 94 6.69 1.17 22.11
CA GLY A 94 5.37 1.76 22.42
C GLY A 94 4.42 0.86 23.22
N GLN A 95 4.54 -0.48 23.14
CA GLN A 95 3.72 -1.41 23.94
C GLN A 95 4.05 -1.34 25.44
N LEU A 96 5.31 -1.08 25.79
CA LEU A 96 5.75 -0.85 27.18
C LEU A 96 5.17 0.47 27.73
N ASP A 97 5.11 1.53 26.92
CA ASP A 97 4.52 2.83 27.30
C ASP A 97 2.99 2.79 27.44
N TRP A 98 2.30 2.09 26.54
CA TRP A 98 0.84 1.87 26.62
C TRP A 98 0.43 1.18 27.94
N LYS A 99 1.17 0.16 28.38
CA LYS A 99 0.89 -0.54 29.64
C LYS A 99 1.13 0.36 30.86
N LEU A 100 2.13 1.25 30.82
CA LEU A 100 2.34 2.25 31.88
C LEU A 100 1.23 3.31 31.90
N ARG A 101 0.80 3.82 30.74
CA ARG A 101 -0.28 4.81 30.65
C ARG A 101 -1.61 4.27 31.16
N HIS A 102 -1.96 3.02 30.85
CA HIS A 102 -3.19 2.41 31.36
C HIS A 102 -3.17 2.22 32.89
N LYS A 103 -1.99 2.01 33.49
CA LYS A 103 -1.82 1.86 34.95
C LYS A 103 -1.85 3.19 35.71
N ILE A 104 -1.43 4.29 35.07
CA ILE A 104 -1.56 5.64 35.63
C ILE A 104 -3.02 6.11 35.58
N ILE A 105 -3.75 5.81 34.51
CA ILE A 105 -5.16 6.18 34.37
C ILE A 105 -6.05 5.41 35.37
N SER A 106 -5.72 4.17 35.73
CA SER A 106 -6.48 3.42 36.75
C SER A 106 -6.21 3.83 38.20
N ASN A 107 -5.15 4.60 38.47
CA ASN A 107 -4.83 5.15 39.79
C ASN A 107 -5.28 6.62 39.94
N CYS A 108 -5.83 7.23 38.88
CA CYS A 108 -6.63 8.44 38.98
C CYS A 108 -8.11 8.04 39.01
N ARG A 109 -8.53 7.41 40.11
CA ARG A 109 -9.93 7.33 40.51
C ARG A 109 -10.02 7.39 42.03
#